data_AF-A0A0G2ERK6-F1
#
_entry.id   AF-A0A0G2ERK6-F1
#
_cell.length_a   1.000
_cell.length_b   1.000
_cell.length_c   1.000
_cell.angle_alpha   90.00
_cell.angle_beta   90.00
_cell.angle_gamma   90.00
#
_symmetry.space_group_name_H-M   'P 1'
#
loop_
_entity.id
_entity.type
_entity.pdbx_description
1 polymer ?
#
loop_
_entity_poly.entity_id
_entity_poly.type
_entity_poly.pdbx_seq_one_letter_code
_entity_poly.pdbx_strand_id
1 'polypeptide(L)'
;MLVRKNMDELMDIELDPVSMDGKGDRVFAATHACVCNPVPENCAYRAQHNDPDAAQKTGMPSSFGLSLLNSGLLVVKPSEATFNQICEKLDTPEVAHYIFPDQDLLAEVFHQRWVSLPYIYNALRPLKETGIHEPIWRDEEVRNVHYIISPKPWDPEPPRSMRSEYRRTDRDPAKVKKWTDLLLERRVMPNLITLTGFGFVVINFITMLWYTPTLDQDCPPWVYATWALGLFLYQTFDAVDGSQARRTHQSGPLGELFDHGVDACNTFLEVILFAAAMNLGQSWKTVITLFGSLLTFYVQTWDEYYTKTLTLGLISGPVEGILTLCVVYFFTYIKGGGSFWQQSLFETVGVSRSAVIPESIYNLAWNEWYIVYGAVVLLFNTWSSAVNVIKVRKERGQEPYRALLGLLPISITWTLVPTYLYLQPNILHNHLVPFIFYVGLVNAYSVGQMITAHLTKSRFPYQNILLVPLLYGVIDSFGPVLGLWPSALGDGIYQVAFVFMCTGLAFGVYGSFVHDVITTICDYLDIWCLTIKHPYVEGQEDGQVAKEKKTK
;
A
#
# COMPACT_ATOMS: atom_id res chain seq x y z
N MET A 1 -23.92 -6.97 -12.23
CA MET A 1 -25.24 -6.32 -12.37
C MET A 1 -26.33 -7.25 -11.87
N LEU A 2 -27.55 -6.75 -11.65
CA LEU A 2 -28.70 -7.56 -11.27
C LEU A 2 -29.88 -7.23 -12.20
N VAL A 3 -30.17 -8.15 -13.12
CA VAL A 3 -31.35 -8.08 -13.98
C VAL A 3 -32.59 -8.42 -13.14
N ARG A 4 -33.58 -7.54 -13.15
CA ARG A 4 -34.81 -7.63 -12.34
C ARG A 4 -36.05 -7.93 -13.17
N LYS A 5 -36.02 -7.64 -14.47
CA LYS A 5 -37.12 -7.85 -15.42
C LYS A 5 -36.54 -8.23 -16.79
N ASN A 6 -37.37 -8.84 -17.63
CA ASN A 6 -37.06 -9.08 -19.03
C ASN A 6 -36.68 -7.77 -19.75
N MET A 7 -35.78 -7.82 -20.73
CA MET A 7 -35.30 -6.67 -21.52
C MET A 7 -35.23 -7.02 -23.01
N ASP A 8 -36.01 -8.00 -23.48
CA ASP A 8 -35.96 -8.48 -24.86
C ASP A 8 -36.35 -7.38 -25.85
N GLU A 9 -37.13 -6.38 -25.41
CA GLU A 9 -37.45 -5.19 -26.19
C GLU A 9 -36.22 -4.38 -26.62
N LEU A 10 -35.07 -4.57 -25.95
CA LEU A 10 -33.80 -3.97 -26.38
C LEU A 10 -33.32 -4.53 -27.73
N MET A 11 -33.71 -5.75 -28.10
CA MET A 11 -33.36 -6.37 -29.38
C MET A 11 -34.13 -5.76 -30.56
N ASP A 12 -35.26 -5.10 -30.29
CA ASP A 12 -36.10 -4.44 -31.30
C ASP A 12 -35.71 -2.96 -31.51
N ILE A 13 -34.67 -2.47 -30.81
CA ILE A 13 -34.20 -1.09 -30.97
C ILE A 13 -33.66 -0.88 -32.38
N GLU A 14 -34.19 0.16 -33.03
CA GLU A 14 -33.74 0.59 -34.34
C GLU A 14 -32.33 1.19 -34.29
N LEU A 15 -31.35 0.37 -34.68
CA LEU A 15 -29.97 0.78 -34.98
C LEU A 15 -29.74 0.80 -36.49
N ASP A 16 -28.78 1.62 -36.93
CA ASP A 16 -28.42 1.72 -38.34
C ASP A 16 -28.03 0.35 -38.93
N PRO A 17 -28.33 0.10 -40.22
CA PRO A 17 -27.97 -1.17 -40.84
C PRO A 17 -26.44 -1.31 -40.95
N VAL A 18 -25.95 -2.54 -40.86
CA VAL A 18 -24.51 -2.86 -40.94
C VAL A 18 -23.87 -2.31 -42.23
N SER A 19 -24.64 -2.17 -43.31
CA SER A 19 -24.21 -1.59 -44.58
C SER A 19 -23.79 -0.11 -44.52
N MET A 20 -24.05 0.60 -43.41
CA MET A 20 -23.58 1.96 -43.20
C MET A 20 -22.18 2.02 -42.56
N ASP A 21 -21.54 0.86 -42.32
CA ASP A 21 -20.16 0.76 -41.83
C ASP A 21 -19.87 1.59 -40.57
N GLY A 22 -20.86 1.70 -39.66
CA GLY A 22 -20.72 2.50 -38.44
C GLY A 22 -20.63 4.01 -38.68
N LYS A 23 -20.98 4.53 -39.86
CA LYS A 23 -20.97 5.96 -40.24
C LYS A 23 -22.29 6.69 -40.00
N GLY A 24 -23.34 5.98 -39.62
CA GLY A 24 -24.63 6.57 -39.28
C GLY A 24 -24.66 7.18 -37.87
N ASP A 25 -25.84 7.63 -37.45
CA ASP A 25 -26.10 8.34 -36.20
C ASP A 25 -26.64 7.43 -35.07
N ARG A 26 -27.02 6.19 -35.38
CA ARG A 26 -27.58 5.20 -34.44
C ARG A 26 -26.72 3.94 -34.44
N VAL A 27 -25.42 4.09 -34.15
CA VAL A 27 -24.42 3.01 -34.27
C VAL A 27 -24.64 1.91 -33.21
N PHE A 28 -24.98 2.31 -31.98
CA PHE A 28 -25.34 1.43 -30.88
C PHE A 28 -26.29 2.17 -29.92
N ALA A 29 -26.84 1.48 -28.92
CA ALA A 29 -27.60 2.11 -27.85
C ALA A 29 -26.95 1.92 -26.48
N ALA A 30 -27.03 2.95 -25.63
CA ALA A 30 -26.50 2.97 -24.27
C ALA A 30 -27.29 3.95 -23.40
N THR A 31 -27.09 3.93 -22.08
CA THR A 31 -27.59 4.99 -21.19
C THR A 31 -26.55 6.10 -21.05
N HIS A 32 -26.98 7.33 -20.73
CA HIS A 32 -26.06 8.42 -20.36
C HIS A 32 -25.18 8.06 -19.16
N ALA A 33 -23.98 8.65 -19.07
CA ALA A 33 -23.23 8.69 -17.82
C ALA A 33 -23.79 9.79 -16.90
N CYS A 34 -23.84 9.54 -15.59
CA CYS A 34 -24.17 10.61 -14.64
C CYS A 34 -22.97 11.54 -14.47
N VAL A 35 -23.15 12.82 -14.83
CA VAL A 35 -22.11 13.86 -14.77
C VAL A 35 -22.39 14.93 -13.71
N CYS A 36 -23.22 14.61 -12.70
CA CYS A 36 -23.57 15.55 -11.63
C CYS A 36 -22.37 16.06 -10.83
N ASN A 37 -21.24 15.34 -10.85
CA ASN A 37 -19.97 15.81 -10.36
C ASN A 37 -18.98 15.85 -11.54
N PRO A 38 -18.44 17.01 -11.96
CA PRO A 38 -18.53 18.33 -11.31
C PRO A 38 -19.62 19.26 -11.86
N VAL A 39 -20.39 18.90 -12.90
CA VAL A 39 -21.30 19.84 -13.61
C VAL A 39 -22.76 19.36 -13.61
N PRO A 40 -23.53 19.60 -12.52
CA PRO A 40 -24.93 19.20 -12.40
C PRO A 40 -25.84 19.64 -13.56
N GLU A 41 -25.59 20.81 -14.15
CA GLU A 41 -26.39 21.42 -15.20
C GLU A 41 -26.38 20.60 -16.50
N ASN A 42 -25.29 19.85 -16.74
CA ASN A 42 -25.10 19.04 -17.94
C ASN A 42 -25.56 17.59 -17.76
N CYS A 43 -26.11 17.22 -16.59
CA CYS A 43 -26.52 15.84 -16.34
C CYS A 43 -27.86 15.52 -17.00
N ALA A 44 -27.83 14.54 -17.93
CA ALA A 44 -29.01 14.05 -18.65
C ALA A 44 -30.13 13.61 -17.71
N TYR A 45 -29.80 12.94 -16.60
CA TYR A 45 -30.79 12.50 -15.62
C TYR A 45 -31.43 13.66 -14.86
N ARG A 46 -30.65 14.73 -14.58
CA ARG A 46 -31.18 15.91 -13.90
C ARG A 46 -32.14 16.68 -14.79
N ALA A 47 -31.87 16.75 -16.10
CA ALA A 47 -32.76 17.37 -17.07
C ALA A 47 -34.16 16.73 -17.10
N GLN A 48 -34.26 15.46 -16.69
CA GLN A 48 -35.52 14.71 -16.66
C GLN A 48 -36.24 14.76 -15.29
N HIS A 49 -35.71 15.48 -14.29
CA HIS A 49 -36.32 15.58 -12.95
C HIS A 49 -37.74 16.15 -12.96
N ASN A 50 -38.04 17.03 -13.92
CA ASN A 50 -39.36 17.66 -14.04
C ASN A 50 -40.40 16.76 -14.72
N ASP A 51 -39.98 15.65 -15.33
CA ASP A 51 -40.86 14.65 -15.94
C ASP A 51 -40.39 13.21 -15.63
N PRO A 52 -40.62 12.74 -14.39
CA PRO A 52 -40.21 11.41 -13.96
C PRO A 52 -40.81 10.27 -14.77
N ASP A 53 -42.02 10.43 -15.31
CA ASP A 53 -42.72 9.39 -16.05
C ASP A 53 -42.10 9.22 -17.46
N ALA A 54 -41.68 10.32 -18.09
CA ALA A 54 -40.90 10.27 -19.32
C ALA A 54 -39.52 9.63 -19.10
N ALA A 55 -38.86 9.91 -17.97
CA ALA A 55 -37.54 9.37 -17.64
C ALA A 55 -37.48 7.83 -17.60
N GLN A 56 -38.62 7.15 -17.36
CA GLN A 56 -38.69 5.69 -17.40
C GLN A 56 -38.69 5.14 -18.83
N LYS A 57 -39.13 5.93 -19.81
CA LYS A 57 -39.44 5.48 -21.17
C LYS A 57 -38.40 5.94 -22.17
N THR A 58 -37.84 7.12 -21.98
CA THR A 58 -36.87 7.73 -22.91
C THR A 58 -35.67 8.29 -22.15
N GLY A 59 -34.49 8.17 -22.75
CA GLY A 59 -33.31 8.93 -22.32
C GLY A 59 -33.24 10.27 -23.04
N MET A 60 -32.46 11.22 -22.49
CA MET A 60 -32.13 12.45 -23.21
C MET A 60 -31.35 12.14 -24.50
N PRO A 61 -31.45 12.95 -25.57
CA PRO A 61 -30.66 12.74 -26.79
C PRO A 61 -29.16 12.57 -26.49
N SER A 62 -28.45 11.79 -27.30
CA SER A 62 -27.00 11.57 -27.19
C SER A 62 -26.19 12.87 -27.28
N SER A 63 -26.74 13.91 -27.91
CA SER A 63 -26.18 15.27 -28.01
C SER A 63 -26.40 16.14 -26.77
N PHE A 64 -27.18 15.68 -25.78
CA PHE A 64 -27.45 16.44 -24.57
C PHE A 64 -26.23 16.47 -23.65
N GLY A 65 -25.97 17.64 -23.03
CA GLY A 65 -24.91 17.81 -22.05
C GLY A 65 -23.53 17.50 -22.62
N LEU A 66 -22.78 16.63 -21.96
CA LEU A 66 -21.42 16.25 -22.37
C LEU A 66 -21.38 15.11 -23.40
N SER A 67 -22.53 14.58 -23.81
CA SER A 67 -22.61 13.44 -24.75
C SER A 67 -21.87 12.17 -24.28
N LEU A 68 -21.70 12.01 -22.95
CA LEU A 68 -21.03 10.87 -22.33
C LEU A 68 -22.02 9.75 -22.04
N LEU A 69 -21.60 8.52 -22.30
CA LEU A 69 -22.40 7.31 -22.10
C LEU A 69 -21.82 6.43 -20.99
N ASN A 70 -22.67 5.60 -20.40
CA ASN A 70 -22.26 4.52 -19.52
C ASN A 70 -22.19 3.21 -20.31
N SER A 71 -21.03 2.57 -20.33
CA SER A 71 -20.74 1.34 -21.09
C SER A 71 -21.24 0.07 -20.41
N GLY A 72 -21.88 0.17 -19.24
CA GLY A 72 -22.35 -0.98 -18.48
C GLY A 72 -23.38 -1.84 -19.24
N LEU A 73 -24.22 -1.22 -20.05
CA LEU A 73 -25.13 -1.93 -20.96
C LEU A 73 -25.09 -1.28 -22.33
N LEU A 74 -24.81 -2.09 -23.36
CA LEU A 74 -24.78 -1.68 -24.76
C LEU A 74 -25.68 -2.59 -25.57
N VAL A 75 -26.44 -2.01 -26.50
CA VAL A 75 -27.16 -2.73 -27.55
C VAL A 75 -26.43 -2.46 -28.86
N VAL A 76 -25.94 -3.51 -29.50
CA VAL A 76 -25.07 -3.39 -30.69
C VAL A 76 -25.55 -4.30 -31.81
N LYS A 77 -25.36 -3.86 -33.06
CA LYS A 77 -25.34 -4.75 -34.23
C LYS A 77 -23.87 -5.04 -34.56
N PRO A 78 -23.40 -6.29 -34.39
CA PRO A 78 -22.01 -6.62 -34.69
C PRO A 78 -21.63 -6.24 -36.12
N SER A 79 -20.51 -5.53 -36.28
CA SER A 79 -20.02 -5.04 -37.55
C SER A 79 -18.50 -4.99 -37.52
N GLU A 80 -17.85 -5.57 -38.53
CA GLU A 80 -16.40 -5.52 -38.70
C GLU A 80 -15.92 -4.08 -38.91
N ALA A 81 -16.68 -3.26 -39.63
CA ALA A 81 -16.34 -1.85 -39.85
C ALA A 81 -16.37 -1.02 -38.55
N THR A 82 -17.36 -1.25 -37.69
CA THR A 82 -17.44 -0.59 -36.37
C THR A 82 -16.31 -1.07 -35.45
N PHE A 83 -15.99 -2.37 -35.48
CA PHE A 83 -14.85 -2.93 -34.75
C PHE A 83 -13.52 -2.30 -35.19
N ASN A 84 -13.30 -2.19 -36.50
CA ASN A 84 -12.08 -1.58 -37.04
C ASN A 84 -11.93 -0.11 -36.64
N GLN A 85 -13.01 0.67 -36.63
CA GLN A 85 -12.97 2.06 -36.11
C GLN A 85 -12.56 2.15 -34.65
N ILE A 86 -13.04 1.22 -33.82
CA ILE A 86 -12.66 1.14 -32.40
C ILE A 86 -11.17 0.77 -32.28
N CYS A 87 -10.70 -0.23 -33.03
CA CYS A 87 -9.29 -0.62 -33.04
C CYS A 87 -8.36 0.50 -33.54
N GLU A 88 -8.73 1.17 -34.63
CA GLU A 88 -7.99 2.32 -35.15
C GLU A 88 -7.85 3.41 -34.09
N LYS A 89 -8.90 3.66 -33.29
CA LYS A 89 -8.82 4.61 -32.18
C LYS A 89 -7.96 4.08 -31.02
N LEU A 90 -8.07 2.80 -30.68
CA LEU A 90 -7.26 2.17 -29.63
C LEU A 90 -5.75 2.22 -29.92
N ASP A 91 -5.36 2.24 -31.21
CA ASP A 91 -3.96 2.35 -31.62
C ASP A 91 -3.41 3.79 -31.53
N THR A 92 -4.25 4.78 -31.17
CA THR A 92 -3.80 6.16 -31.03
C THR A 92 -3.35 6.45 -29.59
N PRO A 93 -2.34 7.32 -29.38
CA PRO A 93 -1.80 7.58 -28.06
C PRO A 93 -2.79 8.27 -27.11
N GLU A 94 -3.85 8.90 -27.63
CA GLU A 94 -4.85 9.62 -26.84
C GLU A 94 -5.61 8.70 -25.87
N VAL A 95 -5.77 7.41 -26.20
CA VAL A 95 -6.53 6.47 -25.35
C VAL A 95 -5.85 6.18 -24.02
N ALA A 96 -4.55 6.46 -23.89
CA ALA A 96 -3.81 6.35 -22.63
C ALA A 96 -4.29 7.35 -21.57
N HIS A 97 -5.02 8.39 -21.97
CA HIS A 97 -5.53 9.45 -21.09
C HIS A 97 -7.01 9.25 -20.69
N TYR A 98 -7.65 8.17 -21.14
CA TYR A 98 -9.04 7.90 -20.77
C TYR A 98 -9.16 7.47 -19.31
N ILE A 99 -10.08 8.13 -18.59
CA ILE A 99 -10.37 7.86 -17.17
C ILE A 99 -11.27 6.64 -17.05
N PHE A 100 -12.22 6.50 -17.98
CA PHE A 100 -13.11 5.36 -18.12
C PHE A 100 -12.88 4.76 -19.52
N PRO A 101 -11.87 3.88 -19.68
CA PRO A 101 -11.31 3.54 -20.99
C PRO A 101 -12.32 3.10 -22.03
N ASP A 102 -13.31 2.30 -21.63
CA ASP A 102 -14.37 1.80 -22.51
C ASP A 102 -15.45 2.86 -22.81
N GLN A 103 -15.85 3.66 -21.81
CA GLN A 103 -16.84 4.73 -21.99
C GLN A 103 -16.30 5.88 -22.82
N ASP A 104 -15.10 6.35 -22.49
CA ASP A 104 -14.46 7.50 -23.13
C ASP A 104 -14.13 7.18 -24.59
N LEU A 105 -13.61 5.97 -24.85
CA LEU A 105 -13.38 5.47 -26.20
C LEU A 105 -14.66 5.47 -27.04
N LEU A 106 -15.74 4.89 -26.53
CA LEU A 106 -17.01 4.82 -27.27
C LEU A 106 -17.65 6.20 -27.44
N ALA A 107 -17.57 7.05 -26.43
CA ALA A 107 -18.09 8.41 -26.47
C ALA A 107 -17.29 9.32 -27.42
N GLU A 108 -16.00 9.05 -27.63
CA GLU A 108 -15.18 9.79 -28.58
C GLU A 108 -15.36 9.27 -30.02
N VAL A 109 -15.22 7.96 -30.24
CA VAL A 109 -15.34 7.35 -31.58
C VAL A 109 -16.72 7.60 -32.19
N PHE A 110 -17.77 7.48 -31.36
CA PHE A 110 -19.16 7.61 -31.78
C PHE A 110 -19.83 8.82 -31.13
N HIS A 111 -19.10 9.93 -30.97
CA HIS A 111 -19.62 11.15 -30.37
C HIS A 111 -20.98 11.55 -30.97
N GLN A 112 -22.02 11.58 -30.12
CA GLN A 112 -23.43 11.84 -30.48
C GLN A 112 -24.10 10.81 -31.41
N ARG A 113 -23.39 9.78 -31.88
CA ARG A 113 -23.86 8.78 -32.85
C ARG A 113 -24.33 7.48 -32.21
N TRP A 114 -25.07 7.61 -31.10
CA TRP A 114 -25.63 6.49 -30.34
C TRP A 114 -27.06 6.80 -29.89
N VAL A 115 -27.85 5.75 -29.67
CA VAL A 115 -29.25 5.84 -29.22
C VAL A 115 -29.30 5.81 -27.70
N SER A 116 -29.94 6.82 -27.12
CA SER A 116 -30.06 6.94 -25.67
C SER A 116 -31.17 6.05 -25.10
N LEU A 117 -30.79 5.15 -24.21
CA LEU A 117 -31.69 4.30 -23.42
C LEU A 117 -32.13 5.03 -22.14
N PRO A 118 -33.36 4.80 -21.66
CA PRO A 118 -33.77 5.27 -20.34
C PRO A 118 -32.94 4.59 -19.25
N TYR A 119 -32.75 5.29 -18.12
CA TYR A 119 -31.88 4.85 -17.02
C TYR A 119 -32.27 3.48 -16.44
N ILE A 120 -33.53 3.05 -16.61
CA ILE A 120 -34.06 1.79 -16.08
C ILE A 120 -33.31 0.54 -16.60
N TYR A 121 -32.65 0.63 -17.76
CA TYR A 121 -31.86 -0.47 -18.33
C TYR A 121 -30.42 -0.53 -17.78
N ASN A 122 -29.94 0.53 -17.12
CA ASN A 122 -28.61 0.57 -16.52
C ASN A 122 -28.65 1.44 -15.26
N ALA A 123 -29.49 1.05 -14.31
CA ALA A 123 -29.80 1.86 -13.14
C ALA A 123 -28.69 1.75 -12.11
N LEU A 124 -27.92 2.83 -11.92
CA LEU A 124 -26.85 2.86 -10.92
C LEU A 124 -27.46 3.04 -9.53
N ARG A 125 -26.99 2.26 -8.55
CA ARG A 125 -27.44 2.35 -7.15
C ARG A 125 -27.43 3.79 -6.60
N PRO A 126 -26.40 4.64 -6.84
CA PRO A 126 -26.39 6.01 -6.35
C PRO A 126 -27.52 6.89 -6.90
N LEU A 127 -28.11 6.58 -8.06
CA LEU A 127 -29.21 7.38 -8.62
C LEU A 127 -30.43 7.42 -7.67
N LYS A 128 -30.64 6.34 -6.89
CA LYS A 128 -31.72 6.23 -5.89
C LYS A 128 -31.50 7.13 -4.67
N GLU A 129 -30.27 7.57 -4.42
CA GLU A 129 -29.96 8.28 -3.17
C GLU A 129 -30.58 9.67 -3.11
N THR A 130 -31.00 10.04 -1.90
CA THR A 130 -31.63 11.33 -1.61
C THR A 130 -30.72 12.47 -2.03
N GLY A 131 -31.25 13.34 -2.88
CA GLY A 131 -30.52 14.52 -3.41
C GLY A 131 -29.71 14.28 -4.68
N ILE A 132 -29.67 13.05 -5.23
CA ILE A 132 -28.99 12.77 -6.51
C ILE A 132 -30.01 12.71 -7.65
N HIS A 133 -30.67 11.56 -7.85
CA HIS A 133 -31.73 11.41 -8.85
C HIS A 133 -32.98 10.69 -8.30
N GLU A 134 -33.20 10.78 -6.98
CA GLU A 134 -34.42 10.34 -6.31
C GLU A 134 -35.72 10.74 -7.05
N PRO A 135 -35.88 11.96 -7.60
CA PRO A 135 -37.14 12.36 -8.25
C PRO A 135 -37.58 11.44 -9.41
N ILE A 136 -36.62 10.93 -10.18
CA ILE A 136 -36.88 10.09 -11.35
C ILE A 136 -36.83 8.59 -11.01
N TRP A 137 -36.39 8.20 -9.82
CA TRP A 137 -36.23 6.79 -9.50
C TRP A 137 -37.59 6.09 -9.26
N ARG A 138 -37.81 4.92 -9.88
CA ARG A 138 -38.97 4.05 -9.67
C ARG A 138 -38.51 2.60 -9.51
N ASP A 139 -38.58 2.06 -8.29
CA ASP A 139 -38.08 0.71 -7.97
C ASP A 139 -38.76 -0.37 -8.82
N GLU A 140 -40.03 -0.16 -9.15
CA GLU A 140 -40.86 -1.03 -9.95
C GLU A 140 -40.50 -1.00 -11.43
N GLU A 141 -39.90 0.07 -11.96
CA GLU A 141 -39.58 0.17 -13.39
C GLU A 141 -38.16 -0.31 -13.76
N VAL A 142 -37.24 -0.33 -12.78
CA VAL A 142 -35.85 -0.73 -13.00
C VAL A 142 -35.75 -2.16 -13.54
N ARG A 143 -35.20 -2.29 -14.76
CA ARG A 143 -34.97 -3.56 -15.46
C ARG A 143 -33.64 -4.20 -15.08
N ASN A 144 -32.59 -3.40 -14.92
CA ASN A 144 -31.25 -3.88 -14.58
C ASN A 144 -30.53 -2.89 -13.66
N VAL A 145 -30.00 -3.41 -12.55
CA VAL A 145 -29.25 -2.63 -11.56
C VAL A 145 -27.75 -2.80 -11.79
N HIS A 146 -27.05 -1.69 -11.94
CA HIS A 146 -25.61 -1.66 -12.12
C HIS A 146 -24.90 -1.18 -10.84
N TYR A 147 -24.25 -2.12 -10.14
CA TYR A 147 -23.42 -1.86 -8.97
C TYR A 147 -22.02 -1.39 -9.41
N ILE A 148 -21.89 -0.15 -9.88
CA ILE A 148 -20.62 0.40 -10.40
C ILE A 148 -19.70 0.96 -9.30
N ILE A 149 -20.25 1.50 -8.20
CA ILE A 149 -19.50 2.09 -7.08
C ILE A 149 -19.43 1.11 -5.89
N SER A 150 -18.36 1.16 -5.11
CA SER A 150 -18.19 0.42 -3.85
C SER A 150 -18.89 1.13 -2.68
N PRO A 151 -19.36 0.41 -1.64
CA PRO A 151 -19.30 -1.04 -1.48
C PRO A 151 -20.35 -1.74 -2.35
N LYS A 152 -19.95 -2.88 -2.89
CA LYS A 152 -20.81 -3.82 -3.60
C LYS A 152 -21.71 -4.57 -2.61
N PRO A 153 -22.86 -5.11 -3.05
CA PRO A 153 -23.73 -5.92 -2.19
C PRO A 153 -23.07 -7.19 -1.63
N TRP A 154 -22.01 -7.67 -2.27
CA TRP A 154 -21.24 -8.85 -1.86
C TRP A 154 -19.98 -8.48 -1.06
N ASP A 155 -19.71 -7.19 -0.85
CA ASP A 155 -18.64 -6.77 0.04
C ASP A 155 -19.11 -7.00 1.49
N PRO A 156 -18.22 -7.48 2.38
CA PRO A 156 -18.56 -7.67 3.77
C PRO A 156 -19.01 -6.34 4.39
N GLU A 157 -20.12 -6.36 5.12
CA GLU A 157 -20.64 -5.14 5.76
C GLU A 157 -19.56 -4.53 6.67
N PRO A 158 -19.19 -3.25 6.49
CA PRO A 158 -18.24 -2.62 7.38
C PRO A 158 -18.80 -2.57 8.82
N PRO A 159 -17.95 -2.68 9.85
CA PRO A 159 -18.35 -2.60 11.25
C PRO A 159 -19.21 -1.35 11.50
N ARG A 160 -20.18 -1.45 12.42
CA ARG A 160 -21.11 -0.34 12.74
C ARG A 160 -20.40 0.99 13.06
N SER A 161 -19.17 0.94 13.58
CA SER A 161 -18.32 2.11 13.87
C SER A 161 -17.81 2.86 12.63
N MET A 162 -17.61 2.18 11.49
CA MET A 162 -17.15 2.79 10.23
C MET A 162 -18.29 3.29 9.34
N ARG A 163 -19.55 2.95 9.66
CA ARG A 163 -20.72 3.35 8.86
C ARG A 163 -20.92 4.88 8.79
N SER A 164 -20.45 5.62 9.79
CA SER A 164 -20.48 7.09 9.78
C SER A 164 -19.32 7.70 8.99
N GLU A 165 -18.20 7.01 8.87
CA GLU A 165 -16.98 7.50 8.25
C GLU A 165 -17.04 7.34 6.73
N TYR A 166 -17.51 6.18 6.25
CA TYR A 166 -17.77 5.93 4.83
C TYR A 166 -18.91 6.80 4.26
N ARG A 167 -19.88 7.16 5.10
CA ARG A 167 -20.98 8.07 4.73
C ARG A 167 -20.56 9.55 4.76
N ARG A 168 -19.38 9.86 5.33
CA ARG A 168 -18.81 11.23 5.42
C ARG A 168 -17.86 11.53 4.27
N THR A 169 -17.22 10.52 3.69
CA THR A 169 -16.27 10.68 2.58
C THR A 169 -16.92 11.06 1.25
N ASP A 170 -18.22 10.82 1.08
CA ASP A 170 -18.99 11.16 -0.15
C ASP A 170 -19.79 12.48 -0.06
N ARG A 171 -19.72 13.20 1.07
CA ARG A 171 -20.36 14.52 1.16
C ARG A 171 -19.33 15.61 0.91
N ASP A 172 -19.41 16.17 -0.30
CA ASP A 172 -18.87 17.48 -0.69
C ASP A 172 -17.32 17.56 -0.75
N PRO A 173 -16.71 17.34 -1.94
CA PRO A 173 -15.29 17.64 -2.18
C PRO A 173 -14.93 19.11 -1.90
N ALA A 174 -15.91 20.02 -1.86
CA ALA A 174 -15.66 21.45 -1.70
C ALA A 174 -15.52 21.92 -0.24
N LYS A 175 -15.64 21.03 0.77
CA LYS A 175 -15.64 21.46 2.19
C LYS A 175 -14.74 20.72 3.17
N VAL A 176 -13.91 19.78 2.73
CA VAL A 176 -12.76 19.32 3.53
C VAL A 176 -11.50 19.83 2.88
N LYS A 177 -11.09 21.05 3.27
CA LYS A 177 -9.71 21.49 3.03
C LYS A 177 -8.81 20.53 3.81
N LYS A 178 -8.28 19.50 3.12
CA LYS A 178 -7.43 18.49 3.75
C LYS A 178 -6.14 19.18 4.18
N TRP A 179 -5.48 18.67 5.22
CA TRP A 179 -4.17 19.18 5.67
C TRP A 179 -3.16 19.33 4.52
N THR A 180 -3.25 18.48 3.50
CA THR A 180 -2.49 18.57 2.24
C THR A 180 -2.67 19.89 1.50
N ASP A 181 -3.90 20.44 1.47
CA ASP A 181 -4.21 21.70 0.79
C ASP A 181 -3.64 22.93 1.52
N LEU A 182 -3.38 22.79 2.83
CA LEU A 182 -2.82 23.84 3.68
C LEU A 182 -1.29 23.79 3.77
N LEU A 183 -0.69 22.60 3.70
CA LEU A 183 0.72 22.38 4.01
C LEU A 183 1.61 22.18 2.78
N LEU A 184 1.06 21.74 1.63
CA LEU A 184 1.86 21.32 0.49
C LEU A 184 1.41 21.96 -0.83
N GLU A 185 2.38 22.54 -1.55
CA GLU A 185 2.20 23.00 -2.92
C GLU A 185 1.96 21.82 -3.87
N ARG A 186 1.19 22.04 -4.94
CA ARG A 186 0.87 21.00 -5.95
C ARG A 186 2.09 20.51 -6.76
N ARG A 187 3.26 21.16 -6.61
CA ARG A 187 4.51 20.80 -7.29
C ARG A 187 5.32 19.73 -6.56
N VAL A 188 4.98 19.45 -5.30
CA VAL A 188 5.70 18.48 -4.50
C VAL A 188 5.31 17.06 -4.91
N MET A 189 6.30 16.27 -5.34
CA MET A 189 6.16 14.86 -5.67
C MET A 189 5.93 14.03 -4.39
N PRO A 190 4.95 13.11 -4.35
CA PRO A 190 4.69 12.24 -3.20
C PRO A 190 5.93 11.54 -2.63
N ASN A 191 6.72 10.85 -3.48
CA ASN A 191 7.92 10.12 -3.03
C ASN A 191 8.96 11.00 -2.32
N LEU A 192 9.02 12.30 -2.65
CA LEU A 192 9.91 13.24 -1.97
C LEU A 192 9.43 13.50 -0.54
N ILE A 193 8.12 13.48 -0.29
CA ILE A 193 7.53 13.63 1.04
C ILE A 193 7.93 12.43 1.89
N THR A 194 7.72 11.20 1.40
CA THR A 194 8.15 9.96 2.06
C THR A 194 9.64 9.99 2.38
N LEU A 195 10.48 10.34 1.39
CA LEU A 195 11.92 10.41 1.57
C LEU A 195 12.35 11.47 2.60
N THR A 196 11.64 12.61 2.65
CA THR A 196 11.88 13.66 3.64
C THR A 196 11.51 13.18 5.04
N GLY A 197 10.37 12.47 5.17
CA GLY A 197 9.96 11.80 6.40
C GLY A 197 11.04 10.84 6.90
N PHE A 198 11.56 10.00 6.01
CA PHE A 198 12.64 9.06 6.31
C PHE A 198 13.93 9.74 6.77
N GLY A 199 14.22 10.94 6.24
CA GLY A 199 15.33 11.78 6.69
C GLY A 199 15.32 12.06 8.20
N PHE A 200 14.14 12.23 8.82
CA PHE A 200 14.04 12.42 10.27
C PHE A 200 14.46 11.18 11.05
N VAL A 201 14.11 9.98 10.58
CA VAL A 201 14.53 8.72 11.20
C VAL A 201 16.03 8.52 11.05
N VAL A 202 16.61 8.86 9.89
CA VAL A 202 18.07 8.81 9.69
C VAL A 202 18.79 9.74 10.66
N ILE A 203 18.27 10.95 10.89
CA ILE A 203 18.83 11.87 11.89
C ILE A 203 18.75 11.25 13.30
N ASN A 204 17.61 10.67 13.67
CA ASN A 204 17.45 9.98 14.96
C ASN A 204 18.48 8.85 15.11
N PHE A 205 18.64 8.02 14.08
CA PHE A 205 19.65 6.96 14.07
C PHE A 205 21.07 7.51 14.26
N ILE A 206 21.45 8.61 13.59
CA ILE A 206 22.76 9.25 13.78
C ILE A 206 22.93 9.75 15.23
N THR A 207 21.90 10.34 15.83
CA THR A 207 21.96 10.74 17.25
C THR A 207 22.11 9.53 18.18
N MET A 208 21.49 8.40 17.86
CA MET A 208 21.65 7.15 18.61
C MET A 208 23.10 6.65 18.53
N LEU A 209 23.72 6.64 17.34
CA LEU A 209 25.12 6.25 17.20
C LEU A 209 26.07 7.16 18.02
N TRP A 210 25.73 8.43 18.19
CA TRP A 210 26.52 9.37 18.97
C TRP A 210 26.42 9.14 20.47
N TYR A 211 25.20 8.91 20.99
CA TYR A 211 24.96 8.83 22.44
C TYR A 211 24.99 7.41 23.02
N THR A 212 24.55 6.40 22.28
CA THR A 212 24.39 5.04 22.79
C THR A 212 24.66 3.98 21.70
N PRO A 213 25.88 3.95 21.11
CA PRO A 213 26.22 3.00 20.03
C PRO A 213 26.13 1.52 20.47
N THR A 214 26.14 1.24 21.78
CA THR A 214 26.01 -0.08 22.39
C THR A 214 24.57 -0.44 22.78
N LEU A 215 23.61 0.46 22.60
CA LEU A 215 22.17 0.29 22.86
C LEU A 215 21.79 0.04 24.33
N ASP A 216 22.68 0.32 25.28
CA ASP A 216 22.52 0.04 26.71
C ASP A 216 22.74 1.26 27.62
N GLN A 217 22.98 2.44 27.05
CA GLN A 217 23.22 3.68 27.77
C GLN A 217 22.07 4.68 27.62
N ASP A 218 21.75 5.37 28.72
CA ASP A 218 20.78 6.46 28.73
C ASP A 218 21.31 7.65 27.93
N CYS A 219 20.44 8.21 27.09
CA CYS A 219 20.70 9.43 26.33
C CYS A 219 20.17 10.66 27.09
N PRO A 220 20.67 11.87 26.79
CA PRO A 220 20.03 13.10 27.24
C PRO A 220 18.53 13.11 26.85
N PRO A 221 17.61 13.56 27.73
CA PRO A 221 16.18 13.40 27.49
C PRO A 221 15.68 13.96 26.16
N TRP A 222 16.24 15.08 25.70
CA TRP A 222 15.86 15.71 24.43
C TRP A 222 16.08 14.78 23.23
N VAL A 223 17.01 13.83 23.30
CA VAL A 223 17.28 12.86 22.23
C VAL A 223 16.05 11.97 22.03
N TYR A 224 15.48 11.43 23.10
CA TYR A 224 14.23 10.66 23.02
C TYR A 224 13.04 11.50 22.56
N ALA A 225 12.99 12.79 22.91
CA ALA A 225 11.98 13.70 22.37
C ALA A 225 12.11 13.88 20.85
N THR A 226 13.34 13.98 20.33
CA THR A 226 13.59 14.01 18.88
C THR A 226 13.23 12.69 18.21
N TRP A 227 13.43 11.55 18.87
CA TRP A 227 13.03 10.25 18.35
C TRP A 227 11.51 10.14 18.20
N ALA A 228 10.77 10.53 19.25
CA ALA A 228 9.31 10.60 19.21
C ALA A 228 8.81 11.52 18.09
N LEU A 229 9.37 12.73 17.99
CA LEU A 229 8.97 13.70 16.98
C LEU A 229 9.33 13.23 15.57
N GLY A 230 10.54 12.72 15.36
CA GLY A 230 11.01 12.28 14.05
C GLY A 230 10.23 11.10 13.51
N LEU A 231 9.92 10.10 14.36
CA LEU A 231 9.07 8.98 13.97
C LEU A 231 7.62 9.42 13.73
N PHE A 232 7.08 10.34 14.54
CA PHE A 232 5.76 10.92 14.31
C PHE A 232 5.70 11.68 12.97
N LEU A 233 6.74 12.45 12.64
CA LEU A 233 6.85 13.14 11.35
C LEU A 233 6.98 12.15 10.20
N TYR A 234 7.76 11.08 10.36
CA TYR A 234 7.86 10.00 9.38
C TYR A 234 6.48 9.46 8.99
N GLN A 235 5.72 8.90 9.95
CA GLN A 235 4.39 8.33 9.65
C GLN A 235 3.41 9.37 9.09
N THR A 236 3.58 10.65 9.47
CA THR A 236 2.70 11.72 9.00
C THR A 236 2.99 12.02 7.54
N PHE A 237 4.28 12.05 7.17
CA PHE A 237 4.72 12.34 5.81
C PHE A 237 4.36 11.20 4.87
N ASP A 238 4.55 9.97 5.35
CA ASP A 238 4.10 8.73 4.73
C ASP A 238 2.58 8.76 4.45
N ALA A 239 1.74 8.93 5.47
CA ALA A 239 0.28 8.99 5.27
C ALA A 239 -0.19 10.15 4.36
N VAL A 240 0.59 11.24 4.30
CA VAL A 240 0.32 12.42 3.47
C VAL A 240 0.66 12.17 2.00
N ASP A 241 1.65 11.33 1.70
CA ASP A 241 2.13 11.12 0.33
C ASP A 241 1.02 10.58 -0.59
N GLY A 242 0.21 9.63 -0.14
CA GLY A 242 -0.84 9.00 -0.94
C GLY A 242 -2.01 9.94 -1.14
N SER A 243 -2.26 10.82 -0.16
CA SER A 243 -3.22 11.91 -0.31
C SER A 243 -2.75 12.95 -1.33
N GLN A 244 -1.45 13.28 -1.30
CA GLN A 244 -0.85 14.15 -2.31
C GLN A 244 -0.85 13.49 -3.69
N ALA A 245 -0.54 12.19 -3.80
CA ALA A 245 -0.51 11.44 -5.04
C ALA A 245 -1.87 11.42 -5.75
N ARG A 246 -2.96 11.29 -4.98
CA ARG A 246 -4.32 11.41 -5.52
C ARG A 246 -4.63 12.83 -5.98
N ARG A 247 -4.18 13.84 -5.23
CA ARG A 247 -4.40 15.27 -5.53
C ARG A 247 -3.63 15.76 -6.75
N THR A 248 -2.43 15.26 -6.98
CA THR A 248 -1.55 15.65 -8.10
C THR A 248 -1.61 14.69 -9.28
N HIS A 249 -2.51 13.69 -9.24
CA HIS A 249 -2.62 12.63 -10.24
C HIS A 249 -1.31 11.86 -10.49
N GLN A 250 -0.50 11.70 -9.43
CA GLN A 250 0.77 10.96 -9.45
C GLN A 250 0.66 9.58 -8.78
N SER A 251 -0.56 9.03 -8.66
CA SER A 251 -0.77 7.69 -8.10
C SER A 251 -0.30 6.64 -9.11
N GLY A 252 0.54 5.69 -8.69
CA GLY A 252 1.01 4.63 -9.57
C GLY A 252 1.96 3.64 -8.89
N PRO A 253 2.41 2.60 -9.63
CA PRO A 253 3.25 1.51 -9.10
C PRO A 253 4.58 1.99 -8.49
N LEU A 254 5.15 3.08 -9.01
CA LEU A 254 6.38 3.67 -8.47
C LEU A 254 6.17 4.16 -7.04
N GLY A 255 5.04 4.81 -6.76
CA GLY A 255 4.76 5.35 -5.43
C GLY A 255 4.62 4.23 -4.40
N GLU A 256 3.85 3.18 -4.73
CA GLU A 256 3.70 2.00 -3.87
C GLU A 256 5.05 1.32 -3.59
N LEU A 257 5.88 1.10 -4.61
CA LEU A 257 7.21 0.51 -4.44
C LEU A 257 8.14 1.39 -3.58
N PHE A 258 8.10 2.71 -3.80
CA PHE A 258 8.96 3.66 -3.11
C PHE A 258 8.63 3.72 -1.62
N ASP A 259 7.35 3.90 -1.29
CA ASP A 259 6.79 3.90 0.05
C ASP A 259 7.23 2.63 0.82
N HIS A 260 6.87 1.46 0.32
CA HIS A 260 7.20 0.21 0.99
C HIS A 260 8.71 -0.05 1.08
N GLY A 261 9.50 0.40 0.10
CA GLY A 261 10.95 0.28 0.13
C GLY A 261 11.59 1.15 1.22
N VAL A 262 11.01 2.31 1.50
CA VAL A 262 11.40 3.18 2.62
C VAL A 262 10.95 2.57 3.95
N ASP A 263 9.72 2.07 4.03
CA ASP A 263 9.19 1.35 5.20
C ASP A 263 10.04 0.12 5.58
N ALA A 264 10.53 -0.61 4.58
CA ALA A 264 11.42 -1.75 4.79
C ALA A 264 12.73 -1.35 5.49
N CYS A 265 13.29 -0.20 5.11
CA CYS A 265 14.48 0.36 5.75
C CYS A 265 14.18 0.90 7.14
N ASN A 266 13.07 1.64 7.26
CA ASN A 266 12.62 2.21 8.51
C ASN A 266 12.43 1.14 9.59
N THR A 267 11.89 -0.03 9.22
CA THR A 267 11.61 -1.14 10.13
C THR A 267 12.82 -1.55 10.97
N PHE A 268 14.00 -1.77 10.37
CA PHE A 268 15.17 -2.18 11.14
C PHE A 268 15.86 -1.01 11.84
N LEU A 269 15.76 0.22 11.33
CA LEU A 269 16.27 1.41 12.01
C LEU A 269 15.48 1.68 13.30
N GLU A 270 14.16 1.56 13.25
CA GLU A 270 13.29 1.70 14.42
C GLU A 270 13.49 0.58 15.44
N VAL A 271 13.85 -0.63 15.03
CA VAL A 271 14.27 -1.67 15.98
C VAL A 271 15.52 -1.24 16.75
N ILE A 272 16.50 -0.62 16.09
CA ILE A 272 17.72 -0.15 16.76
C ILE A 272 17.40 1.00 17.73
N LEU A 273 16.58 1.97 17.29
CA LEU A 273 16.15 3.09 18.13
C LEU A 273 15.32 2.61 19.33
N PHE A 274 14.41 1.65 19.13
CA PHE A 274 13.64 1.05 20.20
C PHE A 274 14.53 0.26 21.17
N ALA A 275 15.47 -0.53 20.66
CA ALA A 275 16.43 -1.26 21.50
C ALA A 275 17.26 -0.30 22.37
N ALA A 276 17.70 0.83 21.81
CA ALA A 276 18.38 1.89 22.54
C ALA A 276 17.46 2.57 23.58
N ALA A 277 16.21 2.88 23.24
CA ALA A 277 15.26 3.48 24.18
C ALA A 277 14.92 2.57 25.36
N MET A 278 14.94 1.26 25.14
CA MET A 278 14.67 0.23 26.14
C MET A 278 15.93 -0.25 26.88
N ASN A 279 17.13 0.28 26.56
CA ASN A 279 18.44 -0.22 27.01
C ASN A 279 18.61 -1.74 26.85
N LEU A 280 18.20 -2.32 25.71
CA LEU A 280 18.32 -3.76 25.48
C LEU A 280 19.76 -4.23 25.26
N GLY A 281 20.66 -3.30 24.89
CA GLY A 281 22.05 -3.58 24.58
C GLY A 281 22.25 -4.41 23.31
N GLN A 282 23.51 -4.71 23.02
CA GLN A 282 23.88 -5.70 22.01
C GLN A 282 23.65 -7.12 22.56
N SER A 283 22.40 -7.55 22.53
CA SER A 283 21.93 -8.77 23.20
C SER A 283 20.87 -9.53 22.40
N TRP A 284 20.57 -10.74 22.86
CA TRP A 284 19.46 -11.54 22.32
C TRP A 284 18.10 -10.85 22.40
N LYS A 285 17.88 -9.95 23.36
CA LYS A 285 16.63 -9.17 23.45
C LYS A 285 16.46 -8.31 22.19
N THR A 286 17.52 -7.65 21.75
CA THR A 286 17.54 -6.86 20.50
C THR A 286 17.32 -7.74 19.27
N VAL A 287 17.94 -8.93 19.22
CA VAL A 287 17.75 -9.89 18.11
C VAL A 287 16.31 -10.39 18.01
N ILE A 288 15.67 -10.69 19.14
CA ILE A 288 14.26 -11.13 19.19
C ILE A 288 13.32 -10.01 18.75
N THR A 289 13.58 -8.77 19.17
CA THR A 289 12.83 -7.60 18.70
C THR A 289 12.98 -7.42 17.18
N LEU A 290 14.20 -7.57 16.65
CA LEU A 290 14.45 -7.55 15.20
C LEU A 290 13.67 -8.64 14.46
N PHE A 291 13.66 -9.86 15.02
CA PHE A 291 12.88 -10.98 14.49
C PHE A 291 11.40 -10.65 14.39
N GLY A 292 10.80 -10.17 15.48
CA GLY A 292 9.39 -9.85 15.51
C GLY A 292 9.01 -8.78 14.48
N SER A 293 9.77 -7.69 14.40
CA SER A 293 9.49 -6.60 13.46
C SER A 293 9.67 -7.02 12.01
N LEU A 294 10.80 -7.64 11.66
CA LEU A 294 11.07 -8.05 10.26
C LEU A 294 10.14 -9.19 9.80
N LEU A 295 9.82 -10.15 10.69
CA LEU A 295 8.87 -11.21 10.36
C LEU A 295 7.47 -10.65 10.13
N THR A 296 7.01 -9.72 10.97
CA THR A 296 5.70 -9.08 10.80
C THR A 296 5.60 -8.40 9.44
N PHE A 297 6.59 -7.58 9.10
CA PHE A 297 6.60 -6.86 7.82
C PHE A 297 6.67 -7.83 6.63
N TYR A 298 7.53 -8.84 6.67
CA TYR A 298 7.61 -9.87 5.63
C TYR A 298 6.28 -10.61 5.44
N VAL A 299 5.64 -11.04 6.53
CA VAL A 299 4.37 -11.79 6.48
C VAL A 299 3.24 -10.93 5.95
N GLN A 300 3.18 -9.65 6.30
CA GLN A 300 2.17 -8.73 5.77
C GLN A 300 2.31 -8.53 4.27
N THR A 301 3.54 -8.31 3.78
CA THR A 301 3.77 -8.21 2.33
C THR A 301 3.52 -9.55 1.62
N TRP A 302 3.82 -10.68 2.25
CA TRP A 302 3.49 -12.02 1.74
C TRP A 302 1.98 -12.22 1.63
N ASP A 303 1.22 -11.81 2.64
CA ASP A 303 -0.24 -11.83 2.64
C ASP A 303 -0.76 -11.03 1.45
N GLU A 304 -0.34 -9.77 1.33
CA GLU A 304 -0.72 -8.89 0.23
C GLU A 304 -0.34 -9.45 -1.15
N TYR A 305 0.84 -10.05 -1.30
CA TYR A 305 1.23 -10.69 -2.57
C TYR A 305 0.19 -11.74 -3.01
N TYR A 306 -0.31 -12.57 -2.09
CA TYR A 306 -1.23 -13.65 -2.41
C TYR A 306 -2.70 -13.21 -2.44
N THR A 307 -3.11 -12.30 -1.56
CA THR A 307 -4.50 -11.83 -1.45
C THR A 307 -4.80 -10.67 -2.40
N LYS A 308 -3.79 -9.92 -2.83
CA LYS A 308 -3.90 -8.70 -3.64
C LYS A 308 -4.55 -7.52 -2.91
N THR A 309 -4.60 -7.61 -1.59
CA THR A 309 -5.20 -6.60 -0.72
C THR A 309 -4.38 -6.52 0.55
N LEU A 310 -3.90 -5.33 0.90
CA LEU A 310 -3.30 -5.10 2.21
C LEU A 310 -4.41 -5.07 3.27
N THR A 311 -4.58 -6.17 4.01
CA THR A 311 -5.48 -6.20 5.16
C THR A 311 -4.74 -5.79 6.41
N LEU A 312 -4.94 -4.55 6.85
CA LEU A 312 -4.45 -4.08 8.14
C LEU A 312 -5.27 -4.77 9.25
N GLY A 313 -4.59 -5.47 10.15
CA GLY A 313 -5.21 -6.09 11.33
C GLY A 313 -5.73 -5.04 12.33
N LEU A 314 -6.43 -5.50 13.37
CA LEU A 314 -6.92 -4.65 14.48
C LEU A 314 -5.80 -3.86 15.18
N ILE A 315 -4.60 -4.43 15.22
CA ILE A 315 -3.36 -3.75 15.61
C ILE A 315 -2.45 -3.82 14.39
N SER A 316 -2.38 -2.74 13.63
CA SER A 316 -1.52 -2.63 12.47
C SER A 316 -0.16 -2.07 12.87
N GLY A 317 0.90 -2.61 12.25
CA GLY A 317 2.26 -2.07 12.43
C GLY A 317 2.36 -0.59 12.05
N PRO A 318 1.90 -0.19 10.84
CA PRO A 318 2.06 1.18 10.35
C PRO A 318 1.30 2.26 11.14
N VAL A 319 0.20 1.91 11.83
CA VAL A 319 -0.60 2.90 12.59
C VAL A 319 -0.41 2.72 14.09
N GLU A 320 -0.94 1.65 14.68
CA GLU A 320 -0.90 1.44 16.13
C GLU A 320 0.53 1.15 16.62
N GLY A 321 1.32 0.42 15.84
CA GLY A 321 2.71 0.11 16.16
C GLY A 321 3.59 1.36 16.24
N ILE A 322 3.58 2.18 15.19
CA ILE A 322 4.36 3.42 15.15
C ILE A 322 3.92 4.41 16.23
N LEU A 323 2.61 4.60 16.44
CA LEU A 323 2.11 5.47 17.50
C LEU A 323 2.52 4.96 18.90
N THR A 324 2.55 3.64 19.10
CA THR A 324 3.04 3.04 20.35
C THR A 324 4.52 3.37 20.57
N LEU A 325 5.35 3.27 19.54
CA LEU A 325 6.78 3.65 19.61
C LEU A 325 6.95 5.14 19.90
N CYS A 326 6.18 6.02 19.25
CA CYS A 326 6.17 7.46 19.55
C CYS A 326 5.84 7.73 21.03
N VAL A 327 4.83 7.05 21.58
CA VAL A 327 4.47 7.15 23.00
C VAL A 327 5.60 6.65 23.89
N VAL A 328 6.23 5.53 23.55
CA VAL A 328 7.38 4.98 24.28
C VAL A 328 8.54 5.97 24.31
N TYR A 329 8.93 6.55 23.16
CA TYR A 329 10.01 7.54 23.09
C TYR A 329 9.67 8.80 23.88
N PHE A 330 8.45 9.32 23.73
CA PHE A 330 8.01 10.51 24.46
C PHE A 330 7.95 10.26 25.98
N PHE A 331 7.51 9.08 26.39
CA PHE A 331 7.49 8.70 27.80
C PHE A 331 8.90 8.53 28.36
N THR A 332 9.82 7.94 27.59
CA THR A 332 11.25 7.85 27.95
C THR A 332 11.83 9.25 28.15
N TYR A 333 11.47 10.23 27.31
CA TYR A 333 11.81 11.63 27.52
C TYR A 333 11.30 12.17 28.87
N ILE A 334 10.03 11.94 29.22
CA ILE A 334 9.45 12.40 30.50
C ILE A 334 10.17 11.75 31.69
N LYS A 335 10.51 10.47 31.60
CA LYS A 335 11.21 9.73 32.67
C LYS A 335 12.69 10.04 32.77
N GLY A 336 13.27 10.65 31.74
CA GLY A 336 14.64 11.14 31.74
C GLY A 336 15.70 10.11 31.36
N GLY A 337 15.32 8.90 30.93
CA GLY A 337 16.25 7.83 30.55
C GLY A 337 15.57 6.50 30.22
N GLY A 338 16.25 5.67 29.42
CA GLY A 338 15.81 4.32 29.03
C GLY A 338 15.90 3.30 30.16
N SER A 339 16.73 3.56 31.17
CA SER A 339 16.88 2.75 32.37
C SER A 339 15.57 2.53 33.14
N PHE A 340 14.59 3.42 32.96
CA PHE A 340 13.22 3.21 33.45
C PHE A 340 12.64 1.86 33.02
N TRP A 341 12.86 1.44 31.78
CA TRP A 341 12.26 0.23 31.21
C TRP A 341 12.90 -1.08 31.69
N GLN A 342 14.02 -0.99 32.42
CA GLN A 342 14.66 -2.12 33.09
C GLN A 342 14.08 -2.39 34.49
N GLN A 343 13.22 -1.51 34.99
CA GLN A 343 12.56 -1.67 36.29
C GLN A 343 11.43 -2.69 36.20
N SER A 344 11.15 -3.39 37.31
CA SER A 344 10.01 -4.30 37.43
C SER A 344 8.70 -3.56 37.17
N LEU A 345 7.88 -4.09 36.24
CA LEU A 345 6.60 -3.49 35.90
C LEU A 345 5.68 -3.39 37.13
N PHE A 346 5.55 -4.49 37.87
CA PHE A 346 4.68 -4.58 39.04
C PHE A 346 5.11 -3.67 40.18
N GLU A 347 6.42 -3.58 40.43
CA GLU A 347 6.95 -2.65 41.43
C GLU A 347 6.69 -1.20 41.03
N THR A 348 6.95 -0.83 39.77
CA THR A 348 6.74 0.54 39.26
C THR A 348 5.26 0.97 39.34
N VAL A 349 4.31 0.07 39.13
CA VAL A 349 2.86 0.39 39.22
C VAL A 349 2.27 0.22 40.63
N GLY A 350 3.09 -0.16 41.63
CA GLY A 350 2.67 -0.27 43.03
C GLY A 350 1.88 -1.54 43.39
N VAL A 351 2.01 -2.62 42.59
CA VAL A 351 1.41 -3.91 42.93
C VAL A 351 2.16 -4.50 44.12
N SER A 352 1.44 -4.83 45.20
CA SER A 352 2.05 -5.42 46.39
C SER A 352 2.50 -6.87 46.14
N ARG A 353 3.67 -7.23 46.67
CA ARG A 353 4.15 -8.62 46.66
C ARG A 353 3.12 -9.53 47.35
N SER A 354 2.77 -10.64 46.72
CA SER A 354 1.84 -11.62 47.27
C SER A 354 2.34 -13.04 46.99
N ALA A 355 1.96 -14.00 47.84
CA ALA A 355 2.33 -15.42 47.65
C ALA A 355 1.72 -16.05 46.38
N VAL A 356 0.76 -15.36 45.74
CA VAL A 356 0.08 -15.83 44.51
C VAL A 356 0.88 -15.50 43.25
N ILE A 357 1.69 -14.42 43.27
CA ILE A 357 2.49 -14.00 42.13
C ILE A 357 3.92 -14.54 42.31
N PRO A 358 4.40 -15.46 41.45
CA PRO A 358 5.77 -15.94 41.49
C PRO A 358 6.78 -14.79 41.42
N GLU A 359 7.87 -14.90 42.18
CA GLU A 359 8.91 -13.86 42.23
C GLU A 359 9.54 -13.60 40.86
N SER A 360 9.69 -14.63 40.04
CA SER A 360 10.18 -14.50 38.66
C SER A 360 9.29 -13.60 37.80
N ILE A 361 7.97 -13.69 37.94
CA ILE A 361 7.01 -12.85 37.20
C ILE A 361 6.97 -11.44 37.78
N TYR A 362 7.04 -11.32 39.11
CA TYR A 362 7.04 -10.02 39.77
C TYR A 362 8.26 -9.18 39.36
N ASN A 363 9.42 -9.81 39.22
CA ASN A 363 10.67 -9.13 38.87
C ASN A 363 10.84 -8.89 37.36
N LEU A 364 9.92 -9.34 36.50
CA LEU A 364 10.00 -9.08 35.07
C LEU A 364 9.97 -7.56 34.80
N ALA A 365 10.97 -7.11 34.07
CA ALA A 365 11.11 -5.72 33.69
C ALA A 365 10.09 -5.31 32.62
N TRP A 366 9.81 -4.01 32.50
CA TRP A 366 8.91 -3.51 31.44
C TRP A 366 9.32 -3.98 30.05
N ASN A 367 10.60 -3.91 29.71
CA ASN A 367 11.12 -4.34 28.42
C ASN A 367 10.88 -5.83 28.13
N GLU A 368 10.90 -6.69 29.15
CA GLU A 368 10.61 -8.12 29.03
C GLU A 368 9.11 -8.36 28.81
N TRP A 369 8.26 -7.61 29.50
CA TRP A 369 6.82 -7.61 29.24
C TRP A 369 6.49 -7.16 27.80
N TYR A 370 7.19 -6.16 27.27
CA TYR A 370 7.07 -5.77 25.87
C TYR A 370 7.42 -6.90 24.91
N ILE A 371 8.49 -7.66 25.18
CA ILE A 371 8.87 -8.81 24.36
C ILE A 371 7.79 -9.91 24.42
N VAL A 372 7.24 -10.20 25.60
CA VAL A 372 6.14 -11.17 25.76
C VAL A 372 4.91 -10.73 24.98
N TYR A 373 4.51 -9.46 25.13
CA TYR A 373 3.39 -8.88 24.38
C TYR A 373 3.63 -8.94 22.87
N GLY A 374 4.82 -8.53 22.41
CA GLY A 374 5.21 -8.58 21.00
C GLY A 374 5.18 -9.99 20.43
N ALA A 375 5.63 -11.00 21.19
CA ALA A 375 5.56 -12.40 20.78
C ALA A 375 4.11 -12.89 20.60
N VAL A 376 3.19 -12.51 21.49
CA VAL A 376 1.77 -12.85 21.38
C VAL A 376 1.16 -12.22 20.12
N VAL A 377 1.41 -10.92 19.90
CA VAL A 377 0.92 -10.20 18.71
C VAL A 377 1.49 -10.80 17.43
N LEU A 378 2.78 -11.11 17.39
CA LEU A 378 3.46 -11.72 16.25
C LEU A 378 2.85 -13.07 15.86
N LEU A 379 2.63 -13.96 16.85
CA LEU A 379 2.04 -15.27 16.63
C LEU A 379 0.61 -15.14 16.11
N PHE A 380 -0.18 -14.25 16.70
CA PHE A 380 -1.55 -13.99 16.28
C PHE A 380 -1.61 -13.45 14.85
N ASN A 381 -0.81 -12.42 14.53
CA ASN A 381 -0.79 -11.79 13.20
C ASN A 381 -0.31 -12.79 12.14
N THR A 382 0.74 -13.56 12.43
CA THR A 382 1.27 -14.56 11.49
C THR A 382 0.25 -15.66 11.22
N TRP A 383 -0.42 -16.16 12.27
CA TRP A 383 -1.50 -17.13 12.13
C TRP A 383 -2.68 -16.56 11.33
N SER A 384 -3.11 -15.34 11.66
CA SER A 384 -4.22 -14.67 10.98
C SER A 384 -3.95 -14.48 9.49
N SER A 385 -2.76 -14.01 9.11
CA SER A 385 -2.35 -13.87 7.71
C SER A 385 -2.27 -15.21 6.99
N ALA A 386 -1.74 -16.25 7.64
CA ALA A 386 -1.69 -17.59 7.04
C ALA A 386 -3.11 -18.14 6.75
N VAL A 387 -4.04 -17.98 7.69
CA VAL A 387 -5.46 -18.36 7.51
C VAL A 387 -6.12 -17.54 6.41
N ASN A 388 -5.88 -16.22 6.38
CA ASN A 388 -6.41 -15.32 5.37
C ASN A 388 -5.99 -15.73 3.95
N VAL A 389 -4.68 -15.93 3.73
CA VAL A 389 -4.13 -16.37 2.44
C VAL A 389 -4.72 -17.72 2.01
N ILE A 390 -4.78 -18.71 2.91
CA ILE A 390 -5.36 -20.02 2.63
C ILE A 390 -6.82 -19.89 2.20
N LYS A 391 -7.61 -19.07 2.92
CA LYS A 391 -9.02 -18.84 2.64
C LYS A 391 -9.22 -18.20 1.26
N VAL A 392 -8.55 -17.07 0.99
CA VAL A 392 -8.68 -16.34 -0.28
C VAL A 392 -8.25 -17.20 -1.47
N ARG A 393 -7.18 -17.98 -1.33
CA ARG A 393 -6.73 -18.89 -2.40
C ARG A 393 -7.71 -20.03 -2.66
N LYS A 394 -8.31 -20.58 -1.59
CA LYS A 394 -9.35 -21.62 -1.70
C LYS A 394 -10.59 -21.08 -2.41
N GLU A 395 -11.03 -19.87 -2.07
CA GLU A 395 -12.16 -19.20 -2.74
C GLU A 395 -11.89 -18.91 -4.22
N ARG A 396 -10.63 -18.67 -4.59
CA ARG A 396 -10.18 -18.50 -5.99
C ARG A 396 -9.93 -19.83 -6.73
N GLY A 397 -10.19 -20.98 -6.13
CA GLY A 397 -9.95 -22.30 -6.74
C GLY A 397 -8.46 -22.62 -6.97
N GLN A 398 -7.56 -21.95 -6.25
CA GLN A 398 -6.11 -22.15 -6.35
C GLN A 398 -5.61 -23.13 -5.28
N GLU A 399 -4.42 -23.72 -5.47
CA GLU A 399 -3.77 -24.53 -4.44
C GLU A 399 -3.48 -23.68 -3.19
N PRO A 400 -4.16 -23.91 -2.04
CA PRO A 400 -4.10 -22.99 -0.91
C PRO A 400 -2.79 -23.13 -0.13
N TYR A 401 -2.34 -24.35 0.14
CA TYR A 401 -1.16 -24.62 0.97
C TYR A 401 0.17 -24.30 0.28
N ARG A 402 0.20 -24.25 -1.05
CA ARG A 402 1.42 -23.92 -1.81
C ARG A 402 1.93 -22.52 -1.51
N ALA A 403 1.06 -21.59 -1.12
CA ALA A 403 1.46 -20.24 -0.73
C ALA A 403 2.33 -20.22 0.53
N LEU A 404 2.18 -21.20 1.44
CA LEU A 404 2.99 -21.31 2.65
C LEU A 404 4.47 -21.57 2.35
N LEU A 405 4.79 -22.12 1.17
CA LEU A 405 6.19 -22.22 0.73
C LEU A 405 6.84 -20.84 0.63
N GLY A 406 6.06 -19.78 0.39
CA GLY A 406 6.55 -18.40 0.41
C GLY A 406 7.09 -17.94 1.76
N LEU A 407 6.85 -18.67 2.86
CA LEU A 407 7.45 -18.42 4.18
C LEU A 407 8.79 -19.14 4.38
N LEU A 408 9.21 -20.00 3.45
CA LEU A 408 10.51 -20.68 3.53
C LEU A 408 11.71 -19.72 3.53
N PRO A 409 11.78 -18.68 2.68
CA PRO A 409 12.93 -17.79 2.67
C PRO A 409 13.16 -17.11 4.03
N ILE A 410 12.12 -16.55 4.64
CA ILE A 410 12.21 -15.90 5.95
C ILE A 410 12.55 -16.90 7.06
N SER A 411 12.04 -18.14 6.97
CA SER A 411 12.37 -19.23 7.91
C SER A 411 13.83 -19.65 7.83
N ILE A 412 14.40 -19.73 6.62
CA ILE A 412 15.82 -20.04 6.40
C ILE A 412 16.68 -18.90 6.98
N THR A 413 16.36 -17.64 6.65
CA THR A 413 17.07 -16.47 7.19
C THR A 413 17.10 -16.49 8.71
N TRP A 414 15.95 -16.70 9.35
CA TRP A 414 15.84 -16.71 10.82
C TRP A 414 16.27 -18.02 11.48
N THR A 415 16.66 -19.03 10.70
CA THR A 415 17.46 -20.15 11.21
C THR A 415 18.95 -19.77 11.20
N LEU A 416 19.44 -19.18 10.11
CA LEU A 416 20.84 -18.84 9.94
C LEU A 416 21.31 -17.69 10.84
N VAL A 417 20.50 -16.63 11.00
CA VAL A 417 20.82 -15.45 11.82
C VAL A 417 21.16 -15.81 13.29
N PRO A 418 20.26 -16.44 14.06
CA PRO A 418 20.58 -16.81 15.44
C PRO A 418 21.67 -17.87 15.51
N THR A 419 21.74 -18.80 14.55
CA THR A 419 22.82 -19.79 14.52
C THR A 419 24.19 -19.11 14.39
N TYR A 420 24.33 -18.14 13.48
CA TYR A 420 25.58 -17.39 13.31
C TYR A 420 25.94 -16.59 14.57
N LEU A 421 24.97 -15.86 15.15
CA LEU A 421 25.20 -15.05 16.36
C LEU A 421 25.53 -15.91 17.59
N TYR A 422 24.96 -17.11 17.70
CA TYR A 422 25.29 -18.06 18.76
C TYR A 422 26.73 -18.58 18.62
N LEU A 423 27.15 -18.91 17.39
CA LEU A 423 28.51 -19.36 17.11
C LEU A 423 29.54 -18.24 17.23
N GLN A 424 29.14 -16.99 16.99
CA GLN A 424 30.01 -15.81 16.98
C GLN A 424 29.55 -14.77 18.03
N PRO A 425 29.74 -15.03 19.33
CA PRO A 425 29.28 -14.14 20.40
C PRO A 425 29.95 -12.75 20.37
N ASN A 426 31.16 -12.64 19.79
CA ASN A 426 31.80 -11.34 19.57
C ASN A 426 30.95 -10.43 18.65
N ILE A 427 30.32 -11.00 17.62
CA ILE A 427 29.42 -10.25 16.75
C ILE A 427 28.16 -9.85 17.51
N LEU A 428 27.56 -10.78 18.26
CA LEU A 428 26.35 -10.51 19.05
C LEU A 428 26.54 -9.39 20.08
N HIS A 429 27.67 -9.36 20.78
CA HIS A 429 27.86 -8.47 21.93
C HIS A 429 28.63 -7.19 21.61
N ASN A 430 29.40 -7.15 20.52
CA ASN A 430 30.24 -5.99 20.20
C ASN A 430 29.95 -5.37 18.82
N HIS A 431 29.38 -6.13 17.88
CA HIS A 431 29.19 -5.70 16.48
C HIS A 431 27.78 -6.02 15.94
N LEU A 432 26.78 -6.01 16.80
CA LEU A 432 25.40 -6.31 16.46
C LEU A 432 24.80 -5.23 15.57
N VAL A 433 25.08 -3.94 15.81
CA VAL A 433 24.51 -2.84 14.99
C VAL A 433 24.79 -3.02 13.48
N PRO A 434 26.05 -3.17 13.00
CA PRO A 434 26.29 -3.40 11.56
C PRO A 434 25.71 -4.73 11.07
N PHE A 435 25.61 -5.75 11.93
CA PHE A 435 24.95 -7.01 11.60
C PHE A 435 23.42 -6.84 11.44
N ILE A 436 22.77 -6.00 12.26
CA ILE A 436 21.35 -5.64 12.11
C ILE A 436 21.13 -4.94 10.76
N PHE A 437 22.01 -4.02 10.35
CA PHE A 437 21.93 -3.41 9.02
C PHE A 437 21.98 -4.45 7.90
N TYR A 438 22.90 -5.41 8.00
CA TYR A 438 22.99 -6.49 7.03
C TYR A 438 21.69 -7.32 6.97
N VAL A 439 21.19 -7.80 8.11
CA VAL A 439 19.95 -8.60 8.18
C VAL A 439 18.72 -7.78 7.76
N GLY A 440 18.66 -6.52 8.15
CA GLY A 440 17.61 -5.57 7.76
C GLY A 440 17.56 -5.38 6.25
N LEU A 441 18.70 -5.17 5.60
CA LEU A 441 18.79 -5.05 4.14
C LEU A 441 18.51 -6.37 3.42
N VAL A 442 18.88 -7.52 3.99
CA VAL A 442 18.45 -8.84 3.48
C VAL A 442 16.92 -8.90 3.44
N ASN A 443 16.25 -8.50 4.52
CA ASN A 443 14.79 -8.48 4.57
C ASN A 443 14.18 -7.45 3.62
N ALA A 444 14.72 -6.24 3.59
CA ALA A 444 14.26 -5.16 2.70
C ALA A 444 14.37 -5.55 1.23
N TYR A 445 15.45 -6.23 0.84
CA TYR A 445 15.60 -6.76 -0.51
C TYR A 445 14.54 -7.83 -0.82
N SER A 446 14.28 -8.78 0.09
CA SER A 446 13.23 -9.79 -0.11
C SER A 446 11.82 -9.19 -0.21
N VAL A 447 11.50 -8.19 0.62
CA VAL A 447 10.23 -7.46 0.55
C VAL A 447 10.14 -6.68 -0.76
N GLY A 448 11.17 -5.93 -1.14
CA GLY A 448 11.21 -5.19 -2.40
C GLY A 448 11.01 -6.08 -3.63
N GLN A 449 11.65 -7.25 -3.67
CA GLN A 449 11.42 -8.24 -4.72
C GLN A 449 9.97 -8.73 -4.75
N MET A 450 9.37 -8.97 -3.58
CA MET A 450 7.98 -9.45 -3.47
C MET A 450 6.97 -8.41 -3.92
N ILE A 451 7.19 -7.13 -3.61
CA ILE A 451 6.35 -6.01 -4.06
C ILE A 451 6.50 -5.81 -5.55
N THR A 452 7.73 -5.82 -6.06
CA THR A 452 7.97 -5.77 -7.50
C THR A 452 7.27 -6.95 -8.20
N ALA A 453 7.31 -8.14 -7.61
CA ALA A 453 6.61 -9.30 -8.15
C ALA A 453 5.07 -9.17 -8.07
N HIS A 454 4.55 -8.52 -7.02
CA HIS A 454 3.14 -8.20 -6.89
C HIS A 454 2.70 -7.25 -8.02
N LEU A 455 3.40 -6.11 -8.16
CA LEU A 455 3.10 -5.05 -9.13
C LEU A 455 3.20 -5.55 -10.58
N THR A 456 4.23 -6.35 -10.88
CA THR A 456 4.46 -6.93 -12.22
C THR A 456 3.65 -8.20 -12.47
N LYS A 457 2.87 -8.67 -11.49
CA LYS A 457 2.14 -9.96 -11.53
C LYS A 457 3.04 -11.16 -11.85
N SER A 458 4.31 -11.09 -11.48
CA SER A 458 5.28 -12.17 -11.70
C SER A 458 5.26 -13.19 -10.55
N ARG A 459 6.04 -14.27 -10.71
CA ARG A 459 6.09 -15.38 -9.74
C ARG A 459 6.71 -14.94 -8.42
N PHE A 460 6.32 -15.60 -7.34
CA PHE A 460 6.85 -15.32 -6.00
C PHE A 460 8.38 -15.49 -5.97
N PRO A 461 9.14 -14.50 -5.46
CA PRO A 461 10.59 -14.56 -5.40
C PRO A 461 11.04 -15.38 -4.19
N TYR A 462 11.62 -16.56 -4.44
CA TYR A 462 12.15 -17.45 -3.39
C TYR A 462 13.64 -17.23 -3.08
N GLN A 463 14.34 -16.46 -3.91
CA GLN A 463 15.80 -16.37 -3.88
C GLN A 463 16.26 -15.01 -3.35
N ASN A 464 17.24 -15.03 -2.45
CA ASN A 464 17.92 -13.85 -1.96
C ASN A 464 19.44 -14.10 -1.94
N ILE A 465 20.17 -13.43 -2.84
CA ILE A 465 21.62 -13.61 -2.99
C ILE A 465 22.39 -13.19 -1.73
N LEU A 466 21.82 -12.27 -0.95
CA LEU A 466 22.44 -11.78 0.28
C LEU A 466 22.44 -12.83 1.39
N LEU A 467 21.75 -13.97 1.24
CA LEU A 467 21.85 -15.09 2.20
C LEU A 467 23.10 -15.95 2.02
N VAL A 468 23.74 -15.90 0.84
CA VAL A 468 24.92 -16.74 0.55
C VAL A 468 26.10 -16.44 1.49
N PRO A 469 26.47 -15.16 1.75
CA PRO A 469 27.49 -14.86 2.74
C PRO A 469 27.13 -15.34 4.15
N LEU A 470 25.88 -15.13 4.60
CA LEU A 470 25.46 -15.60 5.92
C LEU A 470 25.57 -17.13 6.04
N LEU A 471 25.15 -17.87 5.02
CA LEU A 471 25.30 -19.33 4.97
C LEU A 471 26.77 -19.74 5.06
N TYR A 472 27.66 -19.07 4.32
CA TYR A 472 29.09 -19.30 4.42
C TYR A 472 29.62 -19.04 5.82
N GLY A 473 29.26 -17.91 6.45
CA GLY A 473 29.68 -17.57 7.81
C GLY A 473 29.24 -18.62 8.85
N VAL A 474 28.02 -19.17 8.70
CA VAL A 474 27.53 -20.26 9.54
C VAL A 474 28.34 -21.54 9.34
N ILE A 475 28.56 -21.96 8.08
CA ILE A 475 29.32 -23.19 7.76
C ILE A 475 30.77 -23.06 8.26
N ASP A 476 31.41 -21.92 8.03
CA ASP A 476 32.77 -21.65 8.48
C ASP A 476 32.89 -21.73 10.01
N SER A 477 31.91 -21.18 10.72
CA SER A 477 31.85 -21.20 12.19
C SER A 477 31.60 -22.59 12.78
N PHE A 478 30.94 -23.50 12.04
CA PHE A 478 30.70 -24.87 12.51
C PHE A 478 31.96 -25.74 12.47
N GLY A 479 32.88 -25.50 11.56
CA GLY A 479 34.10 -26.30 11.39
C GLY A 479 34.88 -26.50 12.70
N PRO A 480 35.26 -25.42 13.40
CA PRO A 480 35.96 -25.49 14.68
C PRO A 480 35.12 -26.16 15.79
N VAL A 481 33.82 -25.86 15.85
CA VAL A 481 32.91 -26.39 16.89
C VAL A 481 32.75 -27.90 16.76
N LEU A 482 32.71 -28.42 15.54
CA LEU A 482 32.59 -29.86 15.26
C LEU A 482 33.96 -30.56 15.16
N GLY A 483 35.06 -29.81 15.20
CA GLY A 483 36.42 -30.34 15.02
C GLY A 483 36.70 -30.89 13.61
N LEU A 484 35.98 -30.40 12.59
CA LEU A 484 36.07 -30.91 11.22
C LEU A 484 37.09 -30.15 10.36
N TRP A 485 37.16 -28.82 10.48
CA TRP A 485 38.12 -27.95 9.77
C TRP A 485 38.37 -26.64 10.54
N PRO A 486 39.54 -26.00 10.37
CA PRO A 486 39.77 -24.66 10.92
C PRO A 486 38.89 -23.62 10.20
N SER A 487 38.40 -22.64 10.95
CA SER A 487 37.65 -21.51 10.39
C SER A 487 38.58 -20.62 9.58
N ALA A 488 38.16 -20.29 8.35
CA ALA A 488 38.85 -19.35 7.48
C ALA A 488 38.68 -17.89 7.95
N LEU A 489 37.59 -17.59 8.67
CA LEU A 489 37.33 -16.27 9.25
C LEU A 489 37.88 -16.13 10.69
N GLY A 490 38.32 -17.21 11.33
CA GLY A 490 38.76 -17.20 12.72
C GLY A 490 37.67 -16.76 13.71
N ASP A 491 38.07 -16.16 14.83
CA ASP A 491 37.21 -15.71 15.94
C ASP A 491 37.37 -14.21 16.28
N GLY A 492 38.29 -13.52 15.61
CA GLY A 492 38.67 -12.13 15.90
C GLY A 492 38.33 -11.15 14.78
N ILE A 493 39.34 -10.40 14.34
CA ILE A 493 39.18 -9.27 13.41
C ILE A 493 38.57 -9.64 12.05
N TYR A 494 38.84 -10.86 11.57
CA TYR A 494 38.35 -11.32 10.27
C TYR A 494 36.84 -11.60 10.28
N GLN A 495 36.26 -12.07 11.39
CA GLN A 495 34.80 -12.18 11.55
C GLN A 495 34.14 -10.79 11.50
N VAL A 496 34.75 -9.81 12.16
CA VAL A 496 34.25 -8.42 12.16
C VAL A 496 34.33 -7.83 10.75
N ALA A 497 35.48 -7.97 10.08
CA ALA A 497 35.67 -7.53 8.71
C ALA A 497 34.68 -8.21 7.74
N PHE A 498 34.40 -9.50 7.95
CA PHE A 498 33.41 -10.25 7.19
C PHE A 498 31.99 -9.68 7.35
N VAL A 499 31.58 -9.35 8.58
CA VAL A 499 30.27 -8.70 8.82
C VAL A 499 30.19 -7.36 8.10
N PHE A 500 31.20 -6.49 8.21
CA PHE A 500 31.20 -5.20 7.51
C PHE A 500 31.20 -5.36 5.98
N MET A 501 31.90 -6.37 5.45
CA MET A 501 31.83 -6.72 4.04
C MET A 501 30.42 -7.17 3.64
N CYS A 502 29.76 -8.02 4.45
CA CYS A 502 28.38 -8.44 4.22
C CYS A 502 27.41 -7.24 4.22
N THR A 503 27.57 -6.33 5.19
CA THR A 503 26.79 -5.08 5.26
C THR A 503 27.01 -4.23 4.01
N GLY A 504 28.27 -4.01 3.60
CA GLY A 504 28.59 -3.25 2.40
C GLY A 504 28.05 -3.88 1.11
N LEU A 505 28.14 -5.21 0.98
CA LEU A 505 27.54 -5.96 -0.11
C LEU A 505 26.01 -5.80 -0.13
N ALA A 506 25.36 -5.87 1.03
CA ALA A 506 23.92 -5.68 1.13
C ALA A 506 23.47 -4.28 0.71
N PHE A 507 24.22 -3.24 1.10
CA PHE A 507 23.99 -1.88 0.59
C PHE A 507 24.15 -1.81 -0.94
N GLY A 508 25.20 -2.43 -1.49
CA GLY A 508 25.42 -2.45 -2.94
C GLY A 508 24.31 -3.15 -3.71
N VAL A 509 23.91 -4.36 -3.28
CA VAL A 509 22.87 -5.15 -3.94
C VAL A 509 21.49 -4.49 -3.80
N TYR A 510 21.12 -4.06 -2.59
CA TYR A 510 19.84 -3.39 -2.38
C TYR A 510 19.78 -2.04 -3.10
N GLY A 511 20.86 -1.26 -3.03
CA GLY A 511 20.97 0.02 -3.74
C GLY A 511 20.88 -0.15 -5.27
N SER A 512 21.55 -1.16 -5.83
CA SER A 512 21.42 -1.49 -7.27
C SER A 512 19.98 -1.87 -7.61
N PHE A 513 19.34 -2.72 -6.80
CA PHE A 513 17.96 -3.12 -7.01
C PHE A 513 16.99 -1.93 -7.00
N VAL A 514 17.10 -1.06 -6.00
CA VAL A 514 16.28 0.15 -5.90
C VAL A 514 16.51 1.06 -7.11
N HIS A 515 17.77 1.28 -7.48
CA HIS A 515 18.13 2.08 -8.65
C HIS A 515 17.53 1.51 -9.93
N ASP A 516 17.73 0.21 -10.20
CA ASP A 516 17.31 -0.43 -11.44
C ASP A 516 15.79 -0.45 -11.58
N VAL A 517 15.05 -0.76 -10.49
CA VAL A 517 13.59 -0.78 -10.55
C VAL A 517 13.02 0.63 -10.70
N ILE A 518 13.52 1.61 -9.94
CA ILE A 518 13.05 3.01 -10.04
C ILE A 518 13.34 3.55 -11.44
N THR A 519 14.56 3.41 -11.95
CA THR A 519 14.93 3.92 -13.28
C THR A 519 14.12 3.25 -14.38
N THR A 520 13.97 1.92 -14.34
CA THR A 520 13.16 1.18 -15.33
C THR A 520 11.71 1.66 -15.35
N ILE A 521 11.09 1.85 -14.18
CA ILE A 521 9.70 2.34 -14.11
C ILE A 521 9.61 3.79 -14.59
N CYS A 522 10.55 4.65 -14.18
CA CYS A 522 10.58 6.06 -14.59
C CYS A 522 10.76 6.20 -16.10
N ASP A 523 11.65 5.42 -16.70
CA ASP A 523 11.91 5.43 -18.14
C ASP A 523 10.71 4.88 -18.92
N TYR A 524 10.09 3.80 -18.43
CA TYR A 524 8.94 3.19 -19.09
C TYR A 524 7.68 4.07 -19.04
N LEU A 525 7.40 4.70 -17.88
CA LEU A 525 6.21 5.54 -17.68
C LEU A 525 6.44 7.02 -18.04
N ASP A 526 7.64 7.38 -18.49
CA ASP A 526 8.06 8.77 -18.75
C ASP A 526 7.82 9.72 -17.55
N ILE A 527 8.17 9.28 -16.34
CA ILE A 527 8.03 10.06 -15.10
C ILE A 527 9.38 10.30 -14.44
N TRP A 528 9.41 11.20 -13.46
CA TRP A 528 10.57 11.41 -12.59
C TRP A 528 10.24 10.94 -11.17
N CYS A 529 11.23 10.41 -10.46
CA CYS A 529 10.98 9.80 -9.14
C CYS A 529 10.71 10.83 -8.04
N LEU A 530 11.41 11.97 -8.03
CA LEU A 530 11.41 12.93 -6.91
C LEU A 530 10.84 14.31 -7.28
N THR A 531 10.49 14.52 -8.55
CA THR A 531 9.96 15.79 -9.06
C THR A 531 8.84 15.51 -10.05
N ILE A 532 7.83 16.38 -10.11
CA ILE A 532 6.73 16.19 -11.06
C ILE A 532 7.18 16.63 -12.44
N LYS A 533 7.34 15.67 -13.36
CA LYS A 533 7.69 15.94 -14.76
C LYS A 533 6.54 16.59 -15.53
N HIS A 534 5.32 16.06 -15.33
CA HIS A 534 4.10 16.50 -16.01
C HIS A 534 3.08 16.98 -14.96
N PRO A 535 3.09 18.28 -14.60
CA PRO A 535 2.20 18.81 -13.57
C PRO A 535 0.77 18.96 -14.08
N TYR A 536 -0.20 18.48 -13.28
CA TYR A 536 -1.62 18.66 -13.55
C TYR A 536 -2.02 20.14 -13.42
N VAL A 537 -2.68 20.68 -14.45
CA VAL A 537 -3.21 22.05 -14.49
C VAL A 537 -4.74 21.99 -14.57
N GLU A 538 -5.43 22.45 -13.52
CA GLU A 538 -6.90 22.50 -13.49
C GLU A 538 -7.44 23.33 -14.66
N GLY A 539 -8.21 22.71 -15.55
CA GLY A 539 -8.88 23.38 -16.68
C GLY A 539 -8.10 23.41 -18.00
N GLN A 540 -6.89 22.84 -18.07
CA GLN A 540 -6.26 22.50 -19.34
C GLN A 540 -6.53 21.03 -19.68
N GLU A 541 -7.15 20.76 -20.82
CA GLU A 541 -7.11 19.42 -21.41
C GLU A 541 -5.64 19.08 -21.71
N ASP A 542 -5.15 17.92 -21.26
CA ASP A 542 -3.75 17.49 -21.35
C ASP A 542 -3.18 17.54 -22.80
N GLY A 543 -4.05 17.60 -23.82
CA GLY A 543 -3.71 17.75 -25.23
C GLY A 543 -3.12 19.12 -25.65
N GLN A 544 -3.20 20.17 -24.83
CA GLN A 544 -2.60 21.47 -25.18
C GLN A 544 -1.07 21.50 -24.98
N VAL A 545 -0.53 20.75 -24.01
CA VAL A 545 0.91 20.69 -23.73
C VAL A 545 1.68 19.99 -24.87
N ALA A 546 1.05 19.04 -25.56
CA ALA A 546 1.64 18.35 -26.71
C ALA A 546 1.71 19.23 -27.97
N LYS A 547 0.77 20.17 -28.16
CA LYS A 547 0.76 21.10 -29.31
C LYS A 547 1.81 22.19 -29.20
N GLU A 548 2.11 22.71 -28.01
CA GLU A 548 3.19 23.68 -27.85
C GLU A 548 4.59 23.06 -28.12
N LYS A 549 4.79 21.78 -27.80
CA LYS A 549 6.07 21.08 -28.04
C LYS A 549 6.33 20.73 -29.52
N LYS A 550 5.32 20.68 -30.38
CA LYS A 550 5.51 20.52 -31.84
C LYS A 550 5.79 21.84 -32.57
N THR A 551 5.75 22.97 -31.85
CA THR A 551 5.89 24.31 -32.45
C THR A 551 7.08 25.10 -31.89
N LYS A 552 8.03 24.44 -31.21
CA LYS A 552 9.31 25.03 -30.79
C LYS A 552 10.48 24.15 -31.16
#